data_AF-A0A442XE51-F1
#
_entry.id   AF-A0A442XE51-F1
#
_cell.length_a   1.000
_cell.length_b   1.000
_cell.length_c   1.000
_cell.angle_alpha   90.00
_cell.angle_beta   90.00
_cell.angle_gamma   90.00
#
_symmetry.space_group_name_H-M   'P 1'
#
loop_
_entity.id
_entity.type
_entity.pdbx_description
1 polymer ?
#
loop_
_entity_poly.entity_id
_entity_poly.type
_entity_poly.pdbx_seq_one_letter_code
_entity_poly.pdbx_strand_id
1 'polypeptide(L)'
;MHTAAPPKAILDGWLEPFPSEVDTYGHLLLEQLAPSGDAVRLGLTPYFESAHLDARKYFHAFAGISLHPDDDVPGCTARYPNSLPSKTRRGLFGEVMSGLFTQAYEFIGAYEYIVPVFLFRNHEDARQYIFQLAREPSRTREIQGRKGDDFIALVVNEEGKVTRVLAGEAKWRQTWNNSTLTRVMHGEMVEDPDTGQNVPDGRGVWFEINRALNAPIGLRQLQEILRECAKDEFEEVILSLDQILLLKNPDPVERTDLILLAGGGAARRAKGDTLIGFEDVPTEYTAGRDLQVVEMIVSDGAPLIEALYDGLWPAETTADE
;
A
#
# COMPACT_ATOMS: atom_id res chain seq x y z
N MET A 1 -11.15 6.63 10.40
CA MET A 1 -11.50 5.59 9.43
C MET A 1 -11.29 6.10 8.03
N HIS A 2 -10.96 5.19 7.11
CA HIS A 2 -10.96 5.45 5.68
C HIS A 2 -12.39 5.35 5.16
N THR A 3 -12.84 6.35 4.40
CA THR A 3 -14.24 6.52 3.99
C THR A 3 -14.40 6.99 2.55
N ALA A 4 -13.30 7.37 1.89
CA ALA A 4 -13.35 7.84 0.52
C ALA A 4 -13.46 6.64 -0.43
N ALA A 5 -14.46 6.66 -1.31
CA ALA A 5 -14.58 5.66 -2.36
C ALA A 5 -13.50 5.84 -3.44
N PRO A 6 -13.07 4.77 -4.13
CA PRO A 6 -12.16 4.89 -5.26
C PRO A 6 -12.74 5.80 -6.36
N PRO A 7 -11.95 6.73 -6.92
CA PRO A 7 -12.43 7.64 -7.94
C PRO A 7 -12.48 6.95 -9.32
N LYS A 8 -13.40 5.99 -9.52
CA LYS A 8 -13.47 5.12 -10.71
C LYS A 8 -13.40 5.89 -12.03
N ALA A 9 -14.16 6.99 -12.18
CA ALA A 9 -14.13 7.80 -13.41
C ALA A 9 -12.75 8.42 -13.71
N ILE A 10 -11.95 8.73 -12.67
CA ILE A 10 -10.57 9.22 -12.84
C ILE A 10 -9.67 8.07 -13.29
N LEU A 11 -9.86 6.87 -12.73
CA LEU A 11 -9.10 5.68 -13.09
C LEU A 11 -9.40 5.25 -14.53
N ASP A 12 -10.67 5.20 -14.93
CA ASP A 12 -11.08 4.83 -16.29
C ASP A 12 -10.52 5.80 -17.35
N GLY A 13 -10.34 7.07 -16.99
CA GLY A 13 -9.71 8.07 -17.85
C GLY A 13 -8.17 8.07 -17.82
N TRP A 14 -7.55 7.38 -16.85
CA TRP A 14 -6.11 7.39 -16.62
C TRP A 14 -5.43 6.07 -16.97
N LEU A 15 -6.08 4.93 -16.74
CA LEU A 15 -5.51 3.59 -16.81
C LEU A 15 -6.36 2.66 -17.69
N GLU A 16 -5.69 1.88 -18.53
CA GLU A 16 -6.29 0.81 -19.32
C GLU A 16 -6.05 -0.53 -18.63
N PRO A 17 -7.10 -1.27 -18.27
CA PRO A 17 -6.97 -2.58 -17.64
C PRO A 17 -6.82 -3.71 -18.66
N PHE A 18 -5.93 -4.66 -18.34
CA PHE A 18 -5.74 -5.94 -19.01
C PHE A 18 -5.82 -7.06 -17.95
N PRO A 19 -7.03 -7.51 -17.60
CA PRO A 19 -7.21 -8.58 -16.63
C PRO A 19 -6.97 -9.96 -17.25
N SER A 20 -6.48 -10.90 -16.44
CA SER A 20 -6.39 -12.33 -16.73
C SER A 20 -6.67 -13.12 -15.45
N GLU A 21 -7.25 -14.30 -15.58
CA GLU A 21 -7.49 -15.22 -14.48
C GLU A 21 -7.22 -16.66 -14.92
N VAL A 22 -6.38 -17.36 -14.16
CA VAL A 22 -6.02 -18.77 -14.39
C VAL A 22 -5.97 -19.49 -13.05
N ASP A 23 -6.86 -20.46 -12.85
CA ASP A 23 -7.01 -21.20 -11.60
C ASP A 23 -7.13 -20.28 -10.37
N THR A 24 -6.14 -20.28 -9.47
CA THR A 24 -6.08 -19.44 -8.26
C THR A 24 -5.26 -18.17 -8.47
N TYR A 25 -4.98 -17.78 -9.72
CA TYR A 25 -4.13 -16.66 -10.06
C TYR A 25 -4.88 -15.62 -10.88
N GLY A 26 -5.12 -14.46 -10.26
CA GLY A 26 -5.55 -13.25 -10.95
C GLY A 26 -4.35 -12.38 -11.31
N HIS A 27 -4.35 -11.84 -12.53
CA HIS A 27 -3.40 -10.84 -12.98
C HIS A 27 -4.14 -9.63 -13.54
N LEU A 28 -3.66 -8.44 -13.20
CA LEU A 28 -4.20 -7.18 -13.72
C LEU A 28 -3.06 -6.25 -14.10
N LEU A 29 -2.84 -6.07 -15.40
CA LEU A 29 -1.98 -4.99 -15.89
C LEU A 29 -2.81 -3.72 -16.08
N LEU A 30 -2.32 -2.61 -15.54
CA LEU A 30 -2.88 -1.26 -15.66
C LEU A 30 -1.86 -0.38 -16.39
N GLU A 31 -2.18 0.02 -17.61
CA GLU A 31 -1.30 0.86 -18.42
C GLU A 31 -1.80 2.29 -18.51
N GLN A 32 -0.88 3.25 -18.48
CA GLN A 32 -1.23 4.66 -18.62
C GLN A 32 -1.89 4.99 -19.98
N LEU A 33 -3.12 5.50 -19.93
CA LEU A 33 -3.87 6.04 -21.09
C LEU A 33 -3.59 7.52 -21.34
N ALA A 34 -3.50 8.30 -20.25
CA ALA A 34 -3.37 9.74 -20.30
C ALA A 34 -2.28 10.23 -19.33
N PRO A 35 -1.65 11.39 -19.57
CA PRO A 35 -0.69 11.98 -18.64
C PRO A 35 -1.27 12.11 -17.23
N SER A 36 -0.43 11.87 -16.23
CA SER A 36 -0.74 11.95 -14.79
C SER A 36 -0.78 13.40 -14.29
N GLY A 37 -1.52 14.26 -15.02
CA GLY A 37 -1.62 15.69 -14.74
C GLY A 37 -2.52 16.03 -13.55
N ASP A 38 -2.86 17.31 -13.42
CA ASP A 38 -3.65 17.83 -12.29
C ASP A 38 -5.01 17.14 -12.12
N ALA A 39 -5.66 16.73 -13.20
CA ALA A 39 -6.93 16.01 -13.13
C ALA A 39 -6.80 14.69 -12.35
N VAL A 40 -5.75 13.91 -12.63
CA VAL A 40 -5.47 12.66 -11.91
C VAL A 40 -5.09 12.97 -10.46
N ARG A 41 -4.16 13.92 -10.27
CA ARG A 41 -3.72 14.33 -8.92
C ARG A 41 -4.90 14.73 -8.03
N LEU A 42 -5.71 15.69 -8.48
CA LEU A 42 -6.87 16.20 -7.74
C LEU A 42 -7.94 15.13 -7.55
N GLY A 43 -8.14 14.27 -8.55
CA GLY A 43 -9.06 13.14 -8.47
C GLY A 43 -8.68 12.10 -7.43
N LEU A 44 -7.38 11.85 -7.24
CA LEU A 44 -6.84 10.91 -6.24
C LEU A 44 -6.76 11.54 -4.84
N THR A 45 -6.63 12.86 -4.72
CA THR A 45 -6.43 13.56 -3.45
C THR A 45 -7.41 13.14 -2.34
N PRO A 46 -8.74 13.08 -2.54
CA PRO A 46 -9.67 12.70 -1.46
C PRO A 46 -9.41 11.29 -0.91
N TYR A 47 -9.05 10.36 -1.79
CA TYR A 47 -8.74 8.98 -1.39
C TYR A 47 -7.46 8.92 -0.55
N PHE A 48 -6.41 9.60 -1.00
CA PHE A 48 -5.14 9.71 -0.27
C PHE A 48 -5.28 10.45 1.07
N GLU A 49 -6.06 11.53 1.12
CA GLU A 49 -6.39 12.24 2.36
C GLU A 49 -7.05 11.31 3.38
N SER A 50 -8.05 10.55 2.93
CA SER A 50 -8.75 9.59 3.77
C SER A 50 -7.83 8.46 4.23
N ALA A 51 -6.94 7.98 3.37
CA ALA A 51 -5.97 6.93 3.70
C ALA A 51 -4.97 7.37 4.79
N HIS A 52 -4.46 8.61 4.71
CA HIS A 52 -3.49 9.14 5.66
C HIS A 52 -4.08 9.72 6.95
N LEU A 53 -5.40 9.93 7.00
CA LEU A 53 -6.08 10.65 8.09
C LEU A 53 -5.76 10.11 9.49
N ASP A 54 -5.79 8.78 9.65
CA ASP A 54 -5.54 8.14 10.95
C ASP A 54 -4.09 8.34 11.42
N ALA A 55 -3.12 8.01 10.57
CA ALA A 55 -1.71 8.20 10.88
C ALA A 55 -1.36 9.67 11.11
N ARG A 56 -1.98 10.59 10.36
CA ARG A 56 -1.83 12.03 10.57
C ARG A 56 -2.24 12.41 11.99
N LYS A 57 -3.46 12.02 12.42
CA LYS A 57 -3.95 12.29 13.77
C LYS A 57 -3.02 11.71 14.83
N TYR A 58 -2.62 10.45 14.65
CA TYR A 58 -1.79 9.72 15.61
C TYR A 58 -0.38 10.34 15.75
N PHE A 59 0.29 10.63 14.63
CA PHE A 59 1.65 11.16 14.65
C PHE A 59 1.72 12.60 15.15
N HIS A 60 0.77 13.45 14.75
CA HIS A 60 0.76 14.85 15.20
C HIS A 60 0.41 14.95 16.70
N ALA A 61 -0.57 14.15 17.17
CA ALA A 61 -0.86 14.05 18.60
C ALA A 61 0.37 13.59 19.40
N PHE A 62 1.09 12.56 18.91
CA PHE A 62 2.33 12.09 19.55
C PHE A 62 3.44 13.16 19.55
N ALA A 63 3.55 13.94 18.48
CA ALA A 63 4.55 15.00 18.37
C ALA A 63 4.22 16.24 19.22
N GLY A 64 2.97 16.37 19.68
CA GLY A 64 2.46 17.57 20.35
C GLY A 64 2.12 18.71 19.36
N ILE A 65 1.88 18.36 18.09
CA ILE A 65 1.50 19.32 17.05
C ILE A 65 -0.03 19.42 17.04
N SER A 66 -0.56 20.62 17.23
CA SER A 66 -1.99 20.86 17.07
C SER A 66 -2.38 20.73 15.60
N LEU A 67 -3.53 20.12 15.34
CA LEU A 67 -4.14 20.05 14.01
C LEU A 67 -5.23 21.13 13.84
N HIS A 68 -5.42 22.01 14.82
CA HIS A 68 -6.39 23.09 14.75
C HIS A 68 -5.88 24.20 13.81
N PRO A 69 -6.71 24.70 12.86
CA PRO A 69 -6.29 25.73 11.90
C PRO A 69 -5.82 27.03 12.58
N ASP A 70 -6.44 27.42 13.70
CA ASP A 70 -6.12 28.67 14.42
C ASP A 70 -4.92 28.56 15.39
N ASP A 71 -4.28 27.39 15.50
CA ASP A 71 -3.18 27.20 16.45
C ASP A 71 -1.83 27.49 15.74
N ASP A 72 -1.33 28.73 15.87
CA ASP A 72 -0.01 29.18 15.40
C ASP A 72 1.14 28.58 16.26
N VAL A 73 1.25 27.25 16.31
CA VAL A 73 2.19 26.54 17.19
C VAL A 73 3.57 26.37 16.51
N PRO A 74 4.68 26.59 17.24
CA PRO A 74 6.02 26.14 16.81
C PRO A 74 6.04 24.64 16.47
N GLY A 75 6.65 24.26 15.33
CA GLY A 75 6.68 22.88 14.82
C GLY A 75 5.88 22.65 13.52
N CYS A 76 5.27 23.73 13.00
CA CYS A 76 4.41 23.77 11.81
C CYS A 76 5.04 23.23 10.50
N THR A 77 6.34 22.92 10.47
CA THR A 77 7.03 22.36 9.29
C THR A 77 7.03 20.82 9.23
N ALA A 78 6.75 20.12 10.33
CA ALA A 78 6.78 18.66 10.41
C ALA A 78 5.42 18.00 10.08
N ARG A 79 4.89 18.34 8.90
CA ARG A 79 3.54 17.95 8.49
C ARG A 79 3.51 16.59 7.83
N TYR A 80 2.96 15.59 8.49
CA TYR A 80 2.73 14.28 7.86
C TYR A 80 1.52 14.31 6.90
N PRO A 81 1.62 13.70 5.69
CA PRO A 81 2.75 12.95 5.15
C PRO A 81 3.74 13.80 4.32
N ASN A 82 3.48 15.08 4.11
CA ASN A 82 4.28 15.98 3.26
C ASN A 82 5.74 16.07 3.70
N SER A 83 6.05 16.00 4.98
CA SER A 83 7.43 16.14 5.43
C SER A 83 8.25 14.86 5.26
N LEU A 84 7.64 13.76 4.81
CA LEU A 84 8.34 12.50 4.63
C LEU A 84 9.29 12.54 3.42
N PRO A 85 10.44 11.84 3.48
CA PRO A 85 11.33 11.68 2.33
C PRO A 85 10.64 11.01 1.14
N SER A 86 11.05 11.37 -0.08
CA SER A 86 10.51 10.84 -1.36
C SER A 86 10.42 9.32 -1.40
N LYS A 87 11.46 8.60 -0.93
CA LYS A 87 11.48 7.14 -0.88
C LYS A 87 10.32 6.57 -0.05
N THR A 88 10.00 7.20 1.08
CA THR A 88 8.89 6.81 1.95
C THR A 88 7.54 7.12 1.29
N ARG A 89 7.39 8.30 0.70
CA ARG A 89 6.17 8.68 -0.04
C ARG A 89 5.84 7.68 -1.16
N ARG A 90 6.86 7.19 -1.89
CA ARG A 90 6.69 6.16 -2.93
C ARG A 90 6.24 4.80 -2.38
N GLY A 91 6.73 4.41 -1.20
CA GLY A 91 6.26 3.19 -0.51
C GLY A 91 4.80 3.31 -0.11
N LEU A 92 4.45 4.39 0.60
CA LEU A 92 3.09 4.68 1.01
C LEU A 92 2.14 4.84 -0.19
N PHE A 93 2.61 5.42 -1.30
CA PHE A 93 1.85 5.48 -2.55
C PHE A 93 1.46 4.08 -3.03
N GLY A 94 2.40 3.13 -3.04
CA GLY A 94 2.11 1.73 -3.36
C GLY A 94 1.03 1.15 -2.45
N GLU A 95 1.14 1.35 -1.13
CA GLU A 95 0.14 0.89 -0.16
C GLU A 95 -1.25 1.48 -0.44
N VAL A 96 -1.36 2.79 -0.68
CA VAL A 96 -2.63 3.45 -1.01
C VAL A 96 -3.21 2.92 -2.33
N MET A 97 -2.38 2.75 -3.36
CA MET A 97 -2.81 2.22 -4.65
C MET A 97 -3.28 0.77 -4.54
N SER A 98 -2.65 -0.06 -3.70
CA SER A 98 -3.13 -1.43 -3.44
C SER A 98 -4.57 -1.42 -2.93
N GLY A 99 -4.89 -0.56 -1.96
CA GLY A 99 -6.26 -0.43 -1.47
C GLY A 99 -7.22 0.12 -2.50
N LEU A 100 -6.80 1.16 -3.23
CA LEU A 100 -7.60 1.78 -4.27
C LEU A 100 -7.97 0.76 -5.36
N PHE A 101 -7.01 -0.04 -5.83
CA PHE A 101 -7.24 -1.05 -6.86
C PHE A 101 -8.08 -2.23 -6.36
N THR A 102 -7.85 -2.66 -5.12
CA THR A 102 -8.63 -3.71 -4.46
C THR A 102 -10.13 -3.37 -4.40
N GLN A 103 -10.47 -2.08 -4.28
CA GLN A 103 -11.86 -1.62 -4.24
C GLN A 103 -12.41 -1.17 -5.61
N ALA A 104 -11.53 -0.81 -6.55
CA ALA A 104 -11.91 -0.27 -7.85
C ALA A 104 -12.13 -1.36 -8.92
N TYR A 105 -11.29 -2.40 -8.90
CA TYR A 105 -11.25 -3.46 -9.89
C TYR A 105 -11.68 -4.79 -9.30
N GLU A 106 -12.12 -5.69 -10.18
CA GLU A 106 -12.39 -7.07 -9.81
C GLU A 106 -11.07 -7.84 -9.72
N PHE A 107 -10.85 -8.49 -8.58
CA PHE A 107 -9.70 -9.38 -8.34
C PHE A 107 -10.16 -10.83 -8.40
N ILE A 108 -9.19 -11.76 -8.38
CA ILE A 108 -9.42 -13.21 -8.29
C ILE A 108 -10.57 -13.57 -7.34
N GLY A 109 -11.53 -14.33 -7.84
CA GLY A 109 -12.71 -14.78 -7.10
C GLY A 109 -13.81 -13.72 -6.89
N ALA A 110 -13.67 -12.53 -7.47
CA ALA A 110 -14.66 -11.46 -7.47
C ALA A 110 -15.20 -11.07 -6.08
N TYR A 111 -14.33 -11.10 -5.06
CA TYR A 111 -14.71 -10.74 -3.70
C TYR A 111 -14.85 -9.22 -3.52
N GLU A 112 -15.84 -8.81 -2.74
CA GLU A 112 -16.02 -7.41 -2.35
C GLU A 112 -15.18 -7.09 -1.11
N TYR A 113 -14.02 -6.49 -1.34
CA TYR A 113 -13.11 -6.09 -0.26
C TYR A 113 -13.45 -4.70 0.29
N ILE A 114 -13.40 -4.58 1.61
CA ILE A 114 -13.41 -3.30 2.32
C ILE A 114 -12.01 -2.98 2.87
N VAL A 115 -11.69 -1.69 2.92
CA VAL A 115 -10.45 -1.16 3.52
C VAL A 115 -10.86 -0.21 4.64
N PRO A 116 -11.02 -0.69 5.89
CA PRO A 116 -11.50 0.16 6.98
C PRO A 116 -10.53 1.29 7.32
N VAL A 117 -9.23 1.01 7.27
CA VAL A 117 -8.16 1.95 7.60
C VAL A 117 -6.82 1.43 7.08
N PHE A 118 -5.94 2.34 6.67
CA PHE A 118 -4.56 2.01 6.31
C PHE A 118 -3.67 1.95 7.55
N LEU A 119 -2.75 0.99 7.61
CA LEU A 119 -1.94 0.68 8.80
C LEU A 119 -0.74 1.63 8.98
N PHE A 120 -0.80 2.82 8.40
CA PHE A 120 0.31 3.77 8.39
C PHE A 120 0.71 4.23 9.79
N ARG A 121 -0.21 4.26 10.76
CA ARG A 121 0.10 4.65 12.14
C ARG A 121 1.08 3.70 12.83
N ASN A 122 1.22 2.47 12.32
CA ASN A 122 2.18 1.48 12.79
C ASN A 122 3.57 1.66 12.17
N HIS A 123 3.78 2.70 11.35
CA HIS A 123 5.09 3.08 10.84
C HIS A 123 5.91 3.82 11.90
N GLU A 124 6.51 3.05 12.81
CA GLU A 124 7.22 3.58 13.97
C GLU A 124 8.32 4.58 13.61
N ASP A 125 9.12 4.28 12.59
CA ASP A 125 10.23 5.16 12.20
C ASP A 125 9.72 6.49 11.60
N ALA A 126 8.58 6.49 10.90
CA ALA A 126 7.93 7.72 10.47
C ALA A 126 7.41 8.53 11.66
N ARG A 127 6.80 7.89 12.66
CA ARG A 127 6.37 8.57 13.89
C ARG A 127 7.53 9.27 14.59
N GLN A 128 8.65 8.56 14.76
CA GLN A 128 9.86 9.11 15.38
C GLN A 128 10.46 10.25 14.54
N TYR A 129 10.45 10.09 13.22
CA TYR A 129 10.90 11.13 12.29
C TYR A 129 10.09 12.42 12.43
N ILE A 130 8.75 12.33 12.43
CA ILE A 130 7.87 13.51 12.64
C ILE A 130 8.14 14.17 13.99
N PHE A 131 8.27 13.37 15.07
CA PHE A 131 8.59 13.89 16.40
C PHE A 131 9.92 14.67 16.45
N GLN A 132 10.95 14.16 15.77
CA GLN A 132 12.26 14.80 15.67
C GLN A 132 12.18 16.08 14.85
N LEU A 133 11.53 16.02 13.69
CA LEU A 133 11.43 17.15 12.77
C LEU A 133 10.65 18.32 13.38
N ALA A 134 9.63 18.04 14.20
CA ALA A 134 8.87 19.05 14.93
C ALA A 134 9.72 19.89 15.89
N ARG A 135 10.87 19.36 16.33
CA ARG A 135 11.79 20.00 17.29
C ARG A 135 13.04 20.55 16.63
N GLU A 136 13.55 19.88 15.62
CA GLU A 136 14.75 20.27 14.89
C GLU A 136 14.53 20.07 13.37
N PRO A 137 14.01 21.09 12.66
CA PRO A 137 13.64 20.99 11.24
C PRO A 137 14.78 20.59 10.30
N SER A 138 16.04 20.79 10.71
CA SER A 138 17.23 20.40 9.93
C SER A 138 17.55 18.91 9.99
N ARG A 139 16.92 18.12 10.86
CA ARG A 139 17.20 16.68 11.02
C ARG A 139 16.46 15.82 9.99
N THR A 140 16.72 16.08 8.72
CA THR A 140 16.25 15.23 7.63
C THR A 140 17.10 13.96 7.51
N ARG A 141 16.48 12.80 7.33
CA ARG A 141 17.15 11.50 7.13
C ARG A 141 16.25 10.56 6.32
N GLU A 142 16.82 9.44 5.85
CA GLU A 142 16.00 8.34 5.36
C GLU A 142 15.19 7.70 6.52
N ILE A 143 14.03 7.16 6.15
CA ILE A 143 13.13 6.44 7.05
C ILE A 143 13.12 4.97 6.63
N GLN A 144 13.30 4.08 7.59
CA GLN A 144 13.13 2.65 7.39
C GLN A 144 11.66 2.33 7.10
N GLY A 145 11.39 1.50 6.09
CA GLY A 145 10.03 1.06 5.78
C GLY A 145 9.34 0.35 6.95
N ARG A 146 8.00 0.33 6.92
CA ARG A 146 7.21 -0.42 7.89
C ARG A 146 7.53 -1.92 7.78
N LYS A 147 7.47 -2.62 8.91
CA LYS A 147 7.62 -4.08 8.96
C LYS A 147 6.23 -4.72 9.00
N GLY A 148 6.09 -5.88 8.38
CA GLY A 148 4.82 -6.60 8.24
C GLY A 148 4.19 -6.35 6.88
N ASP A 149 2.92 -6.71 6.74
CA ASP A 149 2.19 -6.64 5.47
C ASP A 149 1.94 -5.18 5.07
N ASP A 150 2.31 -4.82 3.83
CA ASP A 150 2.15 -3.46 3.29
C ASP A 150 0.67 -3.04 3.21
N PHE A 151 -0.25 -3.99 3.04
CA PHE A 151 -1.66 -3.69 2.89
C PHE A 151 -2.56 -4.80 3.45
N ILE A 152 -3.70 -4.43 4.03
CA ILE A 152 -4.73 -5.36 4.52
C ILE A 152 -6.12 -4.88 4.06
N ALA A 153 -6.89 -5.78 3.47
CA ALA A 153 -8.32 -5.62 3.22
C ALA A 153 -9.12 -6.82 3.74
N LEU A 154 -10.40 -6.61 3.99
CA LEU A 154 -11.29 -7.63 4.56
C LEU A 154 -12.46 -7.91 3.60
N VAL A 155 -12.89 -9.16 3.54
CA VAL A 155 -14.24 -9.51 3.08
C VAL A 155 -15.07 -9.79 4.32
N VAL A 156 -16.20 -9.11 4.40
CA VAL A 156 -17.10 -9.18 5.56
C VAL A 156 -18.49 -9.58 5.06
N ASN A 157 -19.11 -10.58 5.69
CA ASN A 157 -20.46 -10.98 5.35
C ASN A 157 -21.52 -10.06 6.00
N GLU A 158 -22.80 -10.31 5.74
CA GLU A 158 -23.92 -9.52 6.27
C GLU A 158 -23.99 -9.49 7.81
N GLU A 159 -23.41 -10.48 8.49
CA GLU A 159 -23.37 -10.58 9.95
C GLU A 159 -22.13 -9.88 10.56
N GLY A 160 -21.29 -9.24 9.75
CA GLY A 160 -20.04 -8.64 10.23
C GLY A 160 -18.89 -9.65 10.43
N LYS A 161 -19.07 -10.91 10.02
CA LYS A 161 -18.03 -11.94 10.09
C LYS A 161 -17.01 -11.76 8.96
N VAL A 162 -15.73 -11.73 9.33
CA VAL A 162 -14.62 -11.72 8.39
C VAL A 162 -14.45 -13.13 7.81
N THR A 163 -14.65 -13.27 6.50
CA THR A 163 -14.55 -14.57 5.80
C THR A 163 -13.23 -14.72 5.05
N ARG A 164 -12.65 -13.60 4.60
CA ARG A 164 -11.40 -13.57 3.85
C ARG A 164 -10.61 -12.30 4.15
N VAL A 165 -9.29 -12.43 4.05
CA VAL A 165 -8.34 -11.34 4.22
C VAL A 165 -7.48 -11.26 2.96
N LEU A 166 -7.24 -10.05 2.48
CA LEU A 166 -6.23 -9.80 1.46
C LEU A 166 -5.04 -9.13 2.11
N ALA A 167 -3.85 -9.69 1.88
CA ALA A 167 -2.59 -9.18 2.39
C ALA A 167 -1.66 -8.84 1.22
N GLY A 168 -1.25 -7.58 1.15
CA GLY A 168 -0.50 -7.05 0.02
C GLY A 168 0.95 -6.72 0.31
N GLU A 169 1.78 -6.84 -0.71
CA GLU A 169 3.14 -6.33 -0.81
C GLU A 169 3.20 -5.33 -1.98
N ALA A 170 3.69 -4.11 -1.77
CA ALA A 170 3.69 -3.07 -2.79
C ALA A 170 5.10 -2.55 -3.08
N LYS A 171 5.51 -2.59 -4.35
CA LYS A 171 6.83 -2.13 -4.78
C LYS A 171 6.72 -1.05 -5.83
N TRP A 172 7.34 0.10 -5.56
CA TRP A 172 7.54 1.16 -6.54
C TRP A 172 8.94 1.10 -7.16
N ARG A 173 9.07 1.22 -8.48
CA ARG A 173 10.36 1.46 -9.15
C ARG A 173 10.24 2.55 -10.22
N GLN A 174 11.30 3.34 -10.38
CA GLN A 174 11.33 4.35 -11.45
C GLN A 174 11.25 3.71 -12.83
N THR A 175 11.90 2.56 -12.99
CA THR A 175 11.90 1.77 -14.21
C THR A 175 11.95 0.30 -13.84
N TRP A 176 10.99 -0.46 -14.33
CA TRP A 176 11.01 -1.92 -14.27
C TRP A 176 11.76 -2.48 -15.47
N ASN A 177 12.88 -3.14 -15.18
CA ASN A 177 13.62 -3.98 -16.12
C ASN A 177 13.86 -5.35 -15.49
N ASN A 178 14.26 -6.34 -16.28
CA ASN A 178 14.40 -7.73 -15.80
C ASN A 178 15.33 -7.82 -14.58
N SER A 179 16.47 -7.13 -14.57
CA SER A 179 17.37 -7.15 -13.40
C SER A 179 16.72 -6.58 -12.13
N THR A 180 15.96 -5.50 -12.26
CA THR A 180 15.25 -4.88 -11.13
C THR A 180 14.14 -5.77 -10.64
N LEU A 181 13.38 -6.38 -11.55
CA LEU A 181 12.34 -7.35 -11.23
C LEU A 181 12.93 -8.57 -10.52
N THR A 182 13.98 -9.18 -11.08
CA THR A 182 14.65 -10.34 -10.49
C THR A 182 15.09 -10.04 -9.06
N ARG A 183 15.71 -8.87 -8.84
CA ARG A 183 16.14 -8.47 -7.49
C ARG A 183 14.97 -8.29 -6.52
N VAL A 184 13.87 -7.71 -6.96
CA VAL A 184 12.69 -7.51 -6.11
C VAL A 184 12.03 -8.85 -5.77
N MET A 185 11.85 -9.71 -6.77
CA MET A 185 11.09 -10.95 -6.62
C MET A 185 11.90 -12.06 -5.94
N HIS A 186 13.21 -12.16 -6.22
CA HIS A 186 14.08 -13.25 -5.75
C HIS A 186 15.13 -12.82 -4.72
N GLY A 187 15.34 -11.52 -4.46
CA GLY A 187 16.27 -11.03 -3.45
C GLY A 187 17.54 -10.38 -4.00
N GLU A 188 18.41 -9.93 -3.11
CA GLU A 188 19.64 -9.23 -3.49
C GLU A 188 20.66 -10.18 -4.13
N MET A 189 21.45 -9.68 -5.08
CA MET A 189 22.49 -10.48 -5.74
C MET A 189 23.67 -10.69 -4.78
N VAL A 190 24.01 -11.94 -4.51
CA VAL A 190 25.16 -12.35 -3.71
C VAL A 190 26.05 -13.29 -4.51
N GLU A 191 27.35 -13.27 -4.25
CA GLU A 191 28.28 -14.21 -4.85
C GLU A 191 28.07 -15.60 -4.24
N ASP A 192 27.76 -16.58 -5.08
CA ASP A 192 27.68 -17.98 -4.71
C ASP A 192 29.10 -18.48 -4.38
N PRO A 193 29.37 -18.93 -3.15
CA PRO A 193 30.70 -19.39 -2.75
C PRO A 193 31.16 -20.64 -3.50
N ASP A 194 30.25 -21.45 -4.04
CA ASP A 194 30.57 -22.69 -4.74
C ASP A 194 30.86 -22.46 -6.23
N THR A 195 30.18 -21.50 -6.86
CA THR A 195 30.28 -21.24 -8.30
C THR A 195 31.00 -19.94 -8.66
N GLY A 196 31.17 -19.03 -7.69
CA GLY A 196 31.68 -17.66 -7.90
C GLY A 196 30.75 -16.78 -8.74
N GLN A 197 29.52 -17.23 -9.00
CA GLN A 197 28.54 -16.49 -9.80
C GLN A 197 27.62 -15.67 -8.90
N ASN A 198 27.22 -14.49 -9.36
CA ASN A 198 26.20 -13.72 -8.64
C ASN A 198 24.82 -14.36 -8.85
N VAL A 199 24.21 -14.80 -7.77
CA VAL A 199 22.85 -15.36 -7.72
C VAL A 199 21.99 -14.59 -6.72
N PRO A 200 20.65 -14.55 -6.88
CA PRO A 200 19.79 -13.97 -5.87
C PRO A 200 19.89 -14.73 -4.53
N ASP A 201 19.89 -14.03 -3.41
CA ASP A 201 19.98 -14.61 -2.07
C ASP A 201 18.69 -15.32 -1.59
N GLY A 202 17.66 -15.33 -2.44
CA GLY A 202 16.39 -16.01 -2.19
C GLY A 202 15.49 -15.27 -1.20
N ARG A 203 15.78 -14.00 -0.84
CA ARG A 203 15.00 -13.23 0.15
C ARG A 203 14.20 -12.08 -0.49
N GLY A 204 13.55 -12.37 -1.61
CA GLY A 204 12.66 -11.44 -2.31
C GLY A 204 11.18 -11.59 -1.95
N VAL A 205 10.31 -10.93 -2.71
CA VAL A 205 8.84 -10.96 -2.50
C VAL A 205 8.29 -12.40 -2.53
N TRP A 206 8.77 -13.25 -3.45
CA TRP A 206 8.31 -14.64 -3.51
C TRP A 206 8.61 -15.41 -2.23
N PHE A 207 9.76 -15.14 -1.61
CA PHE A 207 10.13 -15.79 -0.36
C PHE A 207 9.23 -15.35 0.79
N GLU A 208 8.98 -14.04 0.92
CA GLU A 208 8.16 -13.49 2.01
C GLU A 208 6.70 -13.93 1.90
N ILE A 209 6.13 -13.93 0.70
CA ILE A 209 4.71 -14.28 0.51
C ILE A 209 4.45 -15.77 0.76
N ASN A 210 5.36 -16.64 0.30
CA ASN A 210 5.23 -18.09 0.48
C ASN A 210 5.31 -18.54 1.94
N ARG A 211 6.02 -17.78 2.79
CA ARG A 211 6.13 -18.06 4.24
C ARG A 211 5.15 -17.28 5.11
N ALA A 212 4.33 -16.42 4.51
CA ALA A 212 3.43 -15.55 5.24
C ALA A 212 2.34 -16.36 5.97
N LEU A 213 1.99 -15.93 7.18
CA LEU A 213 0.96 -16.56 8.00
C LEU A 213 -0.43 -16.31 7.41
N ASN A 214 -1.35 -17.27 7.52
CA ASN A 214 -2.75 -17.06 7.08
C ASN A 214 -3.41 -15.89 7.81
N ALA A 215 -3.11 -15.71 9.10
CA ALA A 215 -3.47 -14.52 9.87
C ALA A 215 -2.25 -13.59 9.99
N PRO A 216 -2.09 -12.59 9.11
CA PRO A 216 -0.97 -11.67 9.15
C PRO A 216 -0.96 -10.77 10.40
N ILE A 217 0.22 -10.25 10.75
CA ILE A 217 0.36 -9.29 11.86
C ILE A 217 -0.48 -8.02 11.61
N GLY A 218 -0.66 -7.65 10.34
CA GLY A 218 -1.52 -6.55 9.94
C GLY A 218 -2.97 -6.68 10.41
N LEU A 219 -3.50 -7.90 10.62
CA LEU A 219 -4.83 -8.09 11.19
C LEU A 219 -4.92 -7.65 12.65
N ARG A 220 -3.88 -7.92 13.45
CA ARG A 220 -3.84 -7.45 14.84
C ARG A 220 -3.79 -5.93 14.88
N GLN A 221 -2.95 -5.33 14.03
CA GLN A 221 -2.83 -3.87 13.92
C GLN A 221 -4.16 -3.24 13.50
N LEU A 222 -4.79 -3.78 12.46
CA LEU A 222 -6.13 -3.36 12.02
C LEU A 222 -7.12 -3.40 13.18
N GLN A 223 -7.21 -4.55 13.87
CA GLN A 223 -8.13 -4.73 14.99
C GLN A 223 -7.93 -3.70 16.12
N GLU A 224 -6.67 -3.41 16.48
CA GLU A 224 -6.36 -2.40 17.49
C GLU A 224 -6.86 -1.01 17.08
N ILE A 225 -6.69 -0.64 15.80
CA ILE A 225 -7.18 0.64 15.27
C ILE A 225 -8.71 0.70 15.28
N LEU A 226 -9.38 -0.38 14.85
CA LEU A 226 -10.84 -0.45 14.87
C LEU A 226 -11.39 -0.25 16.29
N ARG A 227 -10.78 -0.92 17.28
CA ARG A 227 -11.16 -0.78 18.70
C ARG A 227 -10.97 0.62 19.24
N GLU A 228 -9.91 1.31 18.82
CA GLU A 228 -9.60 2.66 19.31
C GLU A 228 -10.47 3.73 18.62
N CYS A 229 -10.66 3.61 17.31
CA CYS A 229 -11.18 4.69 16.48
C CYS A 229 -12.64 4.52 16.02
N ALA A 230 -13.16 3.29 15.99
CA ALA A 230 -14.48 3.01 15.40
C ALA A 230 -15.13 1.75 16.00
N LYS A 231 -15.02 1.58 17.32
CA LYS A 231 -15.49 0.38 18.02
C LYS A 231 -16.95 0.04 17.72
N ASP A 232 -17.83 1.03 17.82
CA ASP A 232 -19.27 0.83 17.68
C ASP A 232 -19.67 0.53 16.23
N GLU A 233 -18.93 1.08 15.26
CA GLU A 233 -19.18 0.84 13.82
C GLU A 233 -18.70 -0.55 13.38
N PHE A 234 -17.62 -1.06 13.98
CA PHE A 234 -16.97 -2.31 13.59
C PHE A 234 -17.06 -3.41 14.67
N GLU A 235 -18.06 -3.36 15.56
CA GLU A 235 -18.15 -4.28 16.72
C GLU A 235 -18.09 -5.76 16.31
N GLU A 236 -18.93 -6.17 15.37
CA GLU A 236 -18.98 -7.56 14.87
C GLU A 236 -17.71 -7.96 14.11
N VAL A 237 -17.12 -7.03 13.36
CA VAL A 237 -15.84 -7.24 12.67
C VAL A 237 -14.71 -7.44 13.69
N ILE A 238 -14.66 -6.62 14.74
CA ILE A 238 -13.68 -6.74 15.83
C ILE A 238 -13.82 -8.09 16.53
N LEU A 239 -15.06 -8.52 16.80
CA LEU A 239 -15.36 -9.81 17.41
C LEU A 239 -14.91 -10.97 16.51
N SER A 240 -15.19 -10.90 15.21
CA SER A 240 -14.73 -11.91 14.25
C SER A 240 -13.20 -11.97 14.19
N LEU A 241 -12.52 -10.82 14.17
CA LEU A 241 -11.06 -10.75 14.22
C LEU A 241 -10.50 -11.32 15.55
N ASP A 242 -11.22 -11.17 16.66
CA ASP A 242 -10.82 -11.77 17.93
C ASP A 242 -10.76 -13.30 17.84
N GLN A 243 -11.78 -13.92 17.24
CA GLN A 243 -11.84 -15.38 17.06
C GLN A 243 -10.76 -15.89 16.11
N ILE A 244 -10.52 -15.18 14.99
CA ILE A 244 -9.48 -15.52 14.02
C ILE A 244 -8.09 -15.45 14.65
N LEU A 245 -7.86 -14.49 15.55
CA LEU A 245 -6.55 -14.24 16.14
C LEU A 245 -6.31 -14.99 17.47
N LEU A 246 -7.16 -15.96 17.83
CA LEU A 246 -6.96 -16.81 19.01
C LEU A 246 -5.78 -17.77 18.83
N LEU A 247 -5.08 -18.06 19.93
CA LEU A 247 -4.00 -19.06 19.94
C LEU A 247 -4.53 -20.51 19.95
N LYS A 248 -5.75 -20.72 20.44
CA LYS A 248 -6.37 -22.04 20.57
C LYS A 248 -7.67 -22.05 19.81
N ASN A 249 -7.79 -23.00 18.88
CA ASN A 249 -8.95 -23.18 18.01
C ASN A 249 -9.37 -21.86 17.32
N PRO A 250 -8.46 -21.18 16.59
CA PRO A 250 -8.84 -19.99 15.85
C PRO A 250 -9.88 -20.32 14.80
N ASP A 251 -10.79 -19.37 14.57
CA ASP A 251 -11.71 -19.47 13.44
C ASP A 251 -10.92 -19.47 12.12
N PRO A 252 -11.28 -20.33 11.16
CA PRO A 252 -10.63 -20.34 9.86
C PRO A 252 -10.92 -19.03 9.11
N VAL A 253 -9.93 -18.55 8.37
CA VAL A 253 -10.06 -17.39 7.48
C VAL A 253 -9.30 -17.67 6.20
N GLU A 254 -9.94 -17.39 5.07
CA GLU A 254 -9.28 -17.50 3.77
C GLU A 254 -8.34 -16.30 3.56
N ARG A 255 -7.26 -16.52 2.82
CA ARG A 255 -6.29 -15.46 2.51
C ARG A 255 -6.06 -15.36 1.01
N THR A 256 -6.11 -14.13 0.50
CA THR A 256 -5.63 -13.78 -0.84
C THR A 256 -4.34 -12.98 -0.70
N ASP A 257 -3.33 -13.38 -1.45
CA ASP A 257 -2.03 -12.72 -1.52
C ASP A 257 -2.06 -11.68 -2.64
N LEU A 258 -1.66 -10.44 -2.35
CA LEU A 258 -1.58 -9.36 -3.34
C LEU A 258 -0.13 -8.94 -3.56
N ILE A 259 0.29 -8.84 -4.81
CA ILE A 259 1.57 -8.22 -5.20
C ILE A 259 1.25 -7.04 -6.12
N LEU A 260 1.61 -5.82 -5.70
CA LEU A 260 1.55 -4.63 -6.53
C LEU A 260 2.94 -4.23 -7.01
N LEU A 261 3.16 -4.23 -8.32
CA LEU A 261 4.35 -3.69 -8.96
C LEU A 261 3.98 -2.39 -9.69
N ALA A 262 4.36 -1.25 -9.13
CA ALA A 262 4.04 0.06 -9.67
C ALA A 262 5.30 0.80 -10.15
N GLY A 263 5.22 1.49 -11.28
CA GLY A 263 6.38 2.24 -11.78
C GLY A 263 6.40 2.52 -13.26
N GLY A 264 7.55 3.00 -13.74
CA GLY A 264 7.79 3.18 -15.17
C GLY A 264 8.13 1.89 -15.88
N GLY A 265 7.69 1.75 -17.13
CA GLY A 265 8.05 0.63 -18.00
C GLY A 265 9.47 0.76 -18.56
N ALA A 266 10.07 -0.37 -18.96
CA ALA A 266 11.33 -0.36 -19.71
C ALA A 266 11.16 0.35 -21.07
N ALA A 267 12.23 0.96 -21.58
CA ALA A 267 12.20 1.68 -22.86
C ALA A 267 11.79 0.85 -24.07
N ARG A 268 11.93 -0.49 -24.01
CA ARG A 268 11.57 -1.42 -25.09
C ARG A 268 10.24 -2.13 -24.87
N ARG A 269 9.53 -1.80 -23.79
CA ARG A 269 8.26 -2.42 -23.43
C ARG A 269 7.18 -2.05 -24.45
N ALA A 270 6.45 -3.03 -24.96
CA ALA A 270 5.25 -2.85 -25.76
C ALA A 270 3.99 -2.77 -24.88
N LYS A 271 2.90 -2.28 -25.47
CA LYS A 271 1.58 -2.30 -24.84
C LYS A 271 1.17 -3.75 -24.56
N GLY A 272 0.62 -4.02 -23.38
CA GLY A 272 0.26 -5.38 -22.93
C GLY A 272 1.41 -6.23 -22.38
N ASP A 273 2.67 -5.77 -22.46
CA ASP A 273 3.79 -6.52 -21.88
C ASP A 273 3.72 -6.50 -20.36
N THR A 274 3.71 -7.69 -19.75
CA THR A 274 3.69 -7.84 -18.28
C THR A 274 5.10 -8.07 -17.72
N LEU A 275 5.29 -7.76 -16.45
CA LEU A 275 6.50 -8.03 -15.68
C LEU A 275 6.51 -9.48 -15.20
N ILE A 276 5.37 -9.93 -14.68
CA ILE A 276 5.14 -11.32 -14.28
C ILE A 276 4.19 -11.94 -15.31
N GLY A 277 4.48 -13.18 -15.72
CA GLY A 277 3.62 -13.91 -16.66
C GLY A 277 2.19 -14.05 -16.13
N PHE A 278 1.21 -14.07 -17.04
CA PHE A 278 -0.22 -14.13 -16.71
C PHE A 278 -0.93 -15.38 -17.25
N GLU A 279 -0.25 -16.20 -18.06
CA GLU A 279 -0.82 -17.38 -18.72
C GLU A 279 -0.90 -18.60 -17.80
N ASP A 280 -0.02 -18.68 -16.80
CA ASP A 280 0.04 -19.76 -15.81
C ASP A 280 0.30 -19.18 -14.42
N VAL A 281 -0.10 -19.91 -13.38
CA VAL A 281 0.29 -19.59 -12.00
C VAL A 281 1.82 -19.56 -11.91
N PRO A 282 2.45 -18.48 -11.41
CA PRO A 282 3.91 -18.40 -11.29
C PRO A 282 4.46 -19.57 -10.49
N THR A 283 5.42 -20.30 -11.07
CA THR A 283 5.98 -21.51 -10.46
C THR A 283 6.68 -21.26 -9.11
N GLU A 284 7.13 -20.04 -8.90
CA GLU A 284 7.76 -19.55 -7.67
C GLU A 284 6.75 -19.37 -6.54
N TYR A 285 5.47 -19.24 -6.85
CA TYR A 285 4.41 -19.12 -5.87
C TYR A 285 3.94 -20.51 -5.42
N THR A 286 4.23 -20.82 -4.16
CA THR A 286 4.06 -22.17 -3.56
C THR A 286 3.12 -22.16 -2.35
N ALA A 287 2.61 -21.00 -1.96
CA ALA A 287 1.69 -20.88 -0.82
C ALA A 287 0.35 -21.60 -1.04
N GLY A 288 -0.05 -21.81 -2.30
CA GLY A 288 -1.29 -22.52 -2.66
C GLY A 288 -2.58 -21.79 -2.31
N ARG A 289 -2.50 -20.47 -2.07
CA ARG A 289 -3.66 -19.59 -1.82
C ARG A 289 -3.98 -18.78 -3.09
N ASP A 290 -5.12 -18.10 -3.13
CA ASP A 290 -5.40 -17.16 -4.21
C ASP A 290 -4.30 -16.08 -4.28
N LEU A 291 -3.73 -15.88 -5.47
CA LEU A 291 -2.73 -14.86 -5.75
C LEU A 291 -3.33 -13.83 -6.71
N GLN A 292 -3.27 -12.56 -6.33
CA GLN A 292 -3.50 -11.43 -7.21
C GLN A 292 -2.18 -10.72 -7.47
N VAL A 293 -1.80 -10.59 -8.74
CA VAL A 293 -0.73 -9.66 -9.17
C VAL A 293 -1.38 -8.47 -9.85
N VAL A 294 -0.95 -7.27 -9.48
CA VAL A 294 -1.31 -6.02 -10.14
C VAL A 294 -0.04 -5.32 -10.59
N GLU A 295 0.00 -4.91 -11.85
CA GLU A 295 1.09 -4.15 -12.42
C GLU A 295 0.58 -2.79 -12.87
N MET A 296 1.07 -1.70 -12.28
CA MET A 296 0.73 -0.35 -12.73
C MET A 296 1.92 0.27 -13.45
N ILE A 297 1.82 0.41 -14.76
CA ILE A 297 2.88 0.95 -15.62
C ILE A 297 2.54 2.38 -16.06
N VAL A 298 3.23 3.35 -15.43
CA VAL A 298 3.03 4.80 -15.64
C VAL A 298 4.37 5.51 -15.86
N SER A 299 4.45 6.34 -16.89
CA SER A 299 5.70 6.99 -17.34
C SER A 299 6.08 8.22 -16.52
N ASP A 300 5.10 8.92 -15.96
CA ASP A 300 5.23 10.18 -15.21
C ASP A 300 4.77 10.04 -13.74
N GLY A 301 4.77 8.82 -13.22
CA GLY A 301 4.27 8.56 -11.86
C GLY A 301 5.14 9.14 -10.74
N ALA A 302 6.45 9.32 -10.94
CA ALA A 302 7.30 9.96 -9.93
C ALA A 302 6.93 11.43 -9.69
N PRO A 303 6.83 12.28 -10.73
CA PRO A 303 6.26 13.63 -10.60
C PRO A 303 4.85 13.64 -9.98
N LEU A 304 3.96 12.71 -10.38
CA LEU A 304 2.63 12.59 -9.79
C LEU A 304 2.70 12.37 -8.28
N ILE A 305 3.53 11.42 -7.82
CA ILE A 305 3.67 11.10 -6.40
C ILE A 305 4.11 12.34 -5.62
N GLU A 306 5.15 13.04 -6.07
CA GLU A 306 5.61 14.24 -5.35
C GLU A 306 4.52 15.30 -5.29
N ALA A 307 3.90 15.63 -6.43
CA ALA A 307 2.85 16.63 -6.49
C ALA A 307 1.61 16.27 -5.66
N LEU A 308 1.25 14.98 -5.61
CA LEU A 308 0.14 14.48 -4.80
C LEU A 308 0.45 14.65 -3.32
N TYR A 309 1.60 14.16 -2.86
CA TYR A 309 1.99 14.22 -1.45
C TYR A 309 2.28 15.64 -0.96
N ASP A 310 2.84 16.51 -1.80
CA ASP A 310 3.03 17.92 -1.48
C ASP A 310 1.70 18.66 -1.33
N GLY A 311 0.64 18.18 -2.01
CA GLY A 311 -0.71 18.73 -1.96
C GLY A 311 -1.60 18.17 -0.86
N LEU A 312 -1.20 17.10 -0.16
CA LEU A 312 -1.95 16.58 0.99
C LEU A 312 -1.84 17.56 2.17
N TRP A 313 -2.89 17.72 2.97
CA TRP A 313 -2.92 18.64 4.12
C TRP A 313 -2.23 19.98 3.83
N PRO A 314 -2.73 20.75 2.84
CA PRO A 314 -2.05 21.94 2.38
C PRO A 314 -1.85 22.92 3.54
N ALA A 315 -0.75 23.67 3.50
CA ALA A 315 -0.66 24.87 4.32
C ALA A 315 -1.89 25.72 4.04
N GLU A 316 -2.52 26.24 5.09
CA GLU A 316 -3.31 27.45 4.90
C GLU A 316 -2.41 28.41 4.13
N THR A 317 -2.83 28.69 2.91
CA THR A 317 -2.20 29.72 2.12
C THR A 317 -2.64 30.97 2.85
N THR A 318 -1.74 31.61 3.60
CA THR A 318 -1.94 33.01 3.97
C THR A 318 -2.09 33.73 2.64
N ALA A 319 -3.34 33.98 2.25
CA ALA A 319 -3.66 34.88 1.18
C ALA A 319 -3.20 36.24 1.67
N ASP A 320 -1.96 36.60 1.33
CA ASP A 320 -1.50 37.97 1.46
C ASP A 320 -2.42 38.86 0.62
N GLU A 321 -2.89 39.91 1.29
CA GLU A 321 -3.71 41.03 0.80
C GLU A 321 -3.11 41.73 -0.45
#